data_AF-A0A9D9S2Z1-F1
#
_entry.id   AF-A0A9D9S2Z1-F1
#
_cell.length_a   1.000
_cell.length_b   1.000
_cell.length_c   1.000
_cell.angle_alpha   90.00
_cell.angle_beta   90.00
_cell.angle_gamma   90.00
#
_symmetry.space_group_name_H-M   'P 1'
#
loop_
_entity.id
_entity.type
_entity.pdbx_description
1 polymer ?
#
loop_
_entity_poly.entity_id
_entity_poly.type
_entity_poly.pdbx_seq_one_letter_code
_entity_poly.pdbx_strand_id
1 'polypeptide(L)'
;MSHHTIDDLRSTLFDTLQALKNKKDPMDIERARAVTDVAQVIVNTVKVEIDHMRLTNRTGSSFIPVAEAASKPRLPGDMETVATAHGSKTITQLPGGATITRHKMAG
;
A
#
# COMPACT_ATOMS: atom_id res chain seq x y z
N MET A 1 8.62 -16.16 5.73
CA MET A 1 7.70 -15.67 6.77
C MET A 1 6.47 -15.17 6.05
N SER A 2 5.31 -15.78 6.30
CA SER A 2 4.04 -15.33 5.73
C SER A 2 3.68 -13.98 6.36
N HIS A 3 3.63 -12.91 5.58
CA HIS A 3 3.15 -11.62 6.07
C HIS A 3 1.62 -11.62 6.01
N HIS A 4 0.96 -11.36 7.12
CA HIS A 4 -0.49 -11.15 7.15
C HIS A 4 -0.80 -9.70 6.79
N THR A 5 -1.38 -9.49 5.62
CA THR A 5 -1.72 -8.19 5.06
C THR A 5 -3.22 -7.94 5.11
N ILE A 6 -3.63 -6.71 4.78
CA ILE A 6 -5.05 -6.37 4.64
C ILE A 6 -5.77 -7.21 3.57
N ASP A 7 -5.04 -7.69 2.55
CA ASP A 7 -5.62 -8.50 1.48
C ASP A 7 -5.90 -9.95 1.94
N ASP A 8 -5.07 -10.48 2.86
CA ASP A 8 -5.32 -11.78 3.48
C ASP A 8 -6.57 -11.74 4.38
N LEU A 9 -6.74 -10.65 5.13
CA LEU A 9 -7.93 -10.43 5.94
C LEU A 9 -9.19 -10.35 5.06
N ARG A 10 -9.13 -9.60 3.96
CA ARG A 10 -10.24 -9.49 3.01
C ARG A 10 -10.59 -10.84 2.40
N SER A 11 -9.59 -11.60 1.98
CA SER A 11 -9.78 -12.95 1.42
C SER A 11 -10.52 -13.86 2.41
N THR A 12 -10.06 -13.88 3.66
CA THR A 12 -10.70 -14.67 4.73
C THR A 12 -12.16 -14.25 4.97
N LEU A 13 -12.44 -12.95 4.97
CA LEU A 13 -13.82 -12.44 5.12
C LEU A 13 -14.71 -12.82 3.94
N PHE A 14 -14.19 -12.80 2.72
CA PHE A 14 -14.94 -13.26 1.54
C PHE A 14 -15.21 -14.76 1.59
N ASP A 15 -14.25 -15.57 2.04
CA ASP A 15 -14.46 -17.01 2.23
C ASP A 15 -15.53 -17.28 3.29
N THR A 16 -15.53 -16.51 4.38
CA THR A 16 -16.56 -16.54 5.42
C THR A 16 -17.94 -16.22 4.84
N LEU A 17 -18.05 -15.19 3.99
CA LEU A 17 -19.29 -14.84 3.30
C LEU A 17 -19.75 -15.95 2.33
N GLN A 18 -18.83 -16.57 1.62
CA GLN A 18 -19.13 -17.70 0.72
C GLN A 18 -19.64 -18.90 1.51
N ALA A 19 -19.00 -19.23 2.63
CA ALA A 19 -19.41 -20.32 3.51
C ALA A 19 -20.80 -20.08 4.13
N LEU A 20 -21.14 -18.84 4.48
CA LEU A 20 -22.50 -18.48 4.92
C LEU A 20 -23.55 -18.60 3.81
N LYS A 21 -23.19 -18.28 2.56
CA LYS A 21 -24.09 -18.41 1.41
C LYS A 21 -24.30 -19.85 0.95
N ASN A 22 -23.45 -20.78 1.38
CA ASN A 22 -23.57 -22.19 1.01
C ASN A 22 -24.81 -22.81 1.65
N LYS A 23 -25.86 -23.01 0.85
CA LYS A 23 -27.12 -23.62 1.34
C LYS A 23 -27.01 -25.12 1.67
N LYS A 24 -26.00 -25.81 1.14
CA LYS A 24 -25.83 -27.26 1.34
C LYS A 24 -25.08 -27.58 2.63
N ASP A 25 -24.10 -26.76 2.96
CA ASP A 25 -23.28 -26.89 4.16
C ASP A 25 -22.90 -25.46 4.63
N PRO A 26 -23.84 -24.76 5.27
CA PRO A 26 -23.60 -23.40 5.74
C PRO A 26 -22.69 -23.41 6.96
N MET A 27 -21.79 -22.45 7.04
CA MET A 27 -21.02 -22.22 8.25
C MET A 27 -21.95 -21.83 9.41
N ASP A 28 -21.60 -22.28 10.62
CA ASP A 28 -22.26 -21.88 11.85
C ASP A 28 -22.25 -20.36 12.07
N ILE A 29 -23.40 -19.83 12.51
CA ILE A 29 -23.62 -18.38 12.64
C ILE A 29 -22.81 -17.79 13.79
N GLU A 30 -22.66 -18.51 14.91
CA GLU A 30 -21.86 -18.04 16.05
C GLU A 30 -20.38 -18.00 15.69
N ARG A 31 -19.90 -19.00 14.94
CA ARG A 31 -18.55 -18.96 14.35
C ARG A 31 -18.38 -17.76 13.42
N ALA A 32 -19.37 -17.49 12.57
CA ALA A 32 -19.32 -16.35 11.67
C ALA A 32 -19.24 -15.01 12.41
N ARG A 33 -20.02 -14.88 13.48
CA ARG A 33 -20.01 -13.71 14.37
C ARG A 33 -18.62 -13.53 15.00
N ALA A 34 -18.05 -14.59 15.55
CA ALA A 34 -16.70 -14.54 16.14
C ALA A 34 -15.64 -14.08 15.13
N VAL A 35 -15.71 -14.56 13.88
CA VAL A 35 -14.81 -14.11 12.80
C VAL A 35 -14.98 -12.62 12.53
N THR A 36 -16.22 -12.13 12.41
CA THR A 36 -16.47 -10.70 12.18
C THR A 36 -16.00 -9.82 13.33
N ASP A 37 -16.11 -10.28 14.58
CA ASP A 37 -15.66 -9.53 15.76
C ASP A 37 -14.13 -9.39 15.78
N VAL A 38 -13.41 -10.48 15.53
CA VAL A 38 -11.93 -10.44 15.42
C VAL A 38 -11.49 -9.56 14.25
N ALA A 39 -12.16 -9.65 13.10
CA ALA A 39 -11.87 -8.80 11.96
C ALA A 39 -12.08 -7.32 12.27
N GLN A 40 -13.08 -6.96 13.08
CA GLN A 40 -13.31 -5.59 13.51
C GLN A 40 -12.16 -5.05 14.37
N VAL A 41 -11.60 -5.88 15.26
CA VAL A 41 -10.40 -5.53 16.05
C VAL A 41 -9.22 -5.24 15.13
N ILE A 42 -8.98 -6.10 14.13
CA ILE A 42 -7.90 -5.88 13.15
C ILE A 42 -8.13 -4.59 12.35
N VAL A 43 -9.34 -4.34 11.86
CA VAL A 43 -9.65 -3.06 11.16
C VAL A 43 -9.39 -1.85 12.05
N ASN A 44 -9.59 -1.95 13.37
CA ASN A 44 -9.25 -0.87 14.28
C ASN A 44 -7.73 -0.67 14.41
N THR A 45 -6.91 -1.72 14.35
CA THR A 45 -5.44 -1.55 14.30
C THR A 45 -5.00 -0.89 12.99
N VAL A 46 -5.64 -1.21 11.86
CA VAL A 46 -5.40 -0.55 10.56
C VAL A 46 -5.62 0.96 10.65
N LYS A 47 -6.68 1.41 11.32
CA LYS A 47 -6.94 2.85 11.49
C LYS A 47 -5.79 3.55 12.21
N VAL A 48 -5.27 2.95 13.28
CA VAL A 48 -4.10 3.46 14.02
C VAL A 48 -2.86 3.49 13.13
N GLU A 49 -2.66 2.48 12.28
CA GLU A 49 -1.56 2.47 11.33
C GLU A 49 -1.68 3.56 10.25
N ILE A 50 -2.90 3.82 9.74
CA ILE A 50 -3.16 4.94 8.82
C ILE A 50 -2.82 6.27 9.50
N ASP A 51 -3.20 6.44 10.76
CA ASP A 51 -2.90 7.65 11.51
C ASP A 51 -1.38 7.80 11.74
N HIS A 52 -0.68 6.72 12.07
CA HIS A 52 0.78 6.71 12.12
C HIS A 52 1.40 7.06 10.76
N MET A 53 0.90 6.52 9.65
CA MET A 53 1.36 6.85 8.30
C MET A 53 1.18 8.34 7.98
N ARG A 54 0.03 8.92 8.34
CA ARG A 54 -0.26 10.36 8.16
C ARG A 54 0.70 11.24 8.97
N LEU A 55 0.97 10.87 10.22
CA LEU A 55 1.86 11.62 11.12
C LEU A 55 3.33 11.53 10.72
N THR A 56 3.74 10.42 10.10
CA THR A 56 5.14 10.15 9.74
C THR A 56 5.46 10.40 8.26
N ASN A 57 4.49 10.87 7.47
CA ASN A 57 4.59 11.00 6.01
C ASN A 57 5.06 9.70 5.31
N ARG A 58 4.72 8.53 5.86
CA ARG A 58 5.03 7.22 5.26
C ARG A 58 3.92 6.79 4.32
N THR A 59 4.29 6.14 3.23
CA THR A 59 3.35 5.71 2.17
C THR A 59 2.75 4.31 2.39
N GLY A 60 3.19 3.58 3.42
CA GLY A 60 2.67 2.26 3.77
C GLY A 60 3.27 1.70 5.06
N SER A 61 2.76 0.54 5.45
CA SER A 61 3.16 -0.24 6.63
C SER A 61 3.35 -1.71 6.25
N SER A 62 3.79 -2.53 7.21
CA SER A 62 3.89 -3.98 7.02
C SER A 62 2.53 -4.66 6.83
N PHE A 63 1.43 -4.02 7.26
CA PHE A 63 0.07 -4.53 7.13
C PHE A 63 -0.68 -3.90 5.95
N ILE A 64 -0.46 -2.61 5.70
CA ILE A 64 -0.95 -1.85 4.55
C ILE A 64 0.21 -1.72 3.57
N PRO A 65 0.42 -2.69 2.67
CA PRO A 65 1.49 -2.58 1.70
C PRO A 65 1.32 -1.29 0.90
N VAL A 66 2.43 -0.62 0.63
CA VAL A 66 2.46 0.39 -0.42
C VAL A 66 2.12 -0.40 -1.68
N ALA A 67 0.90 -0.28 -2.21
CA ALA A 67 0.65 -0.65 -3.59
C ALA A 67 1.75 0.05 -4.36
N GLU A 68 2.66 -0.70 -5.00
CA GLU A 68 3.76 -0.12 -5.78
C GLU A 68 3.12 1.04 -6.52
N ALA A 69 3.44 2.25 -6.06
CA ALA A 69 2.80 3.41 -6.62
C ALA A 69 3.25 3.30 -8.06
N ALA A 70 2.32 2.99 -8.98
CA ALA A 70 2.48 3.32 -10.37
C ALA A 70 2.96 4.75 -10.29
N SER A 71 4.27 4.91 -10.54
CA SER A 71 5.05 6.07 -10.12
C SER A 71 4.18 7.28 -10.37
N LYS A 72 3.79 8.02 -9.32
CA LYS A 72 2.86 9.16 -9.46
C LYS A 72 3.20 9.84 -10.78
N PRO A 73 2.27 9.97 -11.74
CA PRO A 73 2.61 10.44 -13.07
C PRO A 73 3.43 11.71 -12.91
N ARG A 74 4.69 11.69 -13.37
CA ARG A 74 5.57 12.85 -13.23
C ARG A 74 4.88 14.02 -13.91
N LEU A 75 4.53 15.03 -13.12
CA LEU A 75 3.89 16.22 -13.63
C LEU A 75 4.96 17.08 -14.33
N PRO A 76 4.58 17.83 -15.37
CA PRO A 76 5.45 18.84 -15.94
C PRO A 76 5.98 19.79 -14.85
N GLY A 77 7.30 19.89 -14.71
CA GLY A 77 7.97 20.68 -13.67
C GLY A 77 8.56 19.87 -12.52
N ASP A 78 8.22 18.58 -12.39
CA ASP A 78 8.82 17.71 -11.36
C ASP A 78 10.33 17.55 -11.59
N MET A 79 11.10 17.68 -10.51
CA MET A 79 12.55 17.50 -10.50
C MET A 79 12.94 16.39 -9.52
N GLU A 80 13.68 15.40 -10.00
CA GLU A 80 14.25 14.33 -9.18
C GLU A 80 15.77 14.42 -9.23
N THR A 81 16.42 14.58 -8.08
CA THR A 81 17.88 14.54 -7.97
C THR A 81 18.31 13.27 -7.27
N VAL A 82 19.10 12.45 -7.96
CA VAL A 82 19.64 11.20 -7.46
C VAL A 82 21.15 11.34 -7.33
N ALA A 83 21.70 11.00 -6.17
CA ALA A 83 23.15 10.89 -5.99
C ALA A 83 23.68 9.73 -6.84
N THR A 84 24.72 9.98 -7.63
CA THR A 84 25.43 8.94 -8.39
C THR A 84 26.77 8.68 -7.70
N ALA A 85 27.43 7.58 -8.07
CA ALA A 85 28.74 7.26 -7.53
C ALA A 85 29.80 8.38 -7.75
N HIS A 86 29.59 9.29 -8.70
CA HIS A 86 30.58 10.31 -9.12
C HIS A 86 30.00 11.73 -9.12
N GLY A 87 28.87 11.96 -8.43
CA GLY A 87 28.21 13.27 -8.41
C GLY A 87 26.70 13.16 -8.23
N SER A 88 25.93 13.95 -8.99
CA SER A 88 24.48 13.89 -8.97
C SER A 88 23.87 13.93 -10.37
N LYS A 89 22.70 13.31 -10.52
CA LYS A 89 21.87 13.33 -11.71
C LYS A 89 20.53 13.98 -11.35
N THR A 90 20.18 15.07 -12.03
CA THR A 90 18.88 15.74 -11.88
C THR A 90 18.05 15.50 -13.15
N ILE A 91 16.84 14.94 -12.99
CA ILE A 91 15.86 14.70 -14.06
C ILE A 91 14.72 15.70 -13.88
N THR A 92 14.44 16.52 -14.91
CA THR A 92 13.32 17.45 -14.94
C THR A 92 12.31 17.01 -15.99
N GLN A 93 11.04 16.85 -15.61
CA GLN A 93 9.94 16.54 -16.53
C GLN A 93 9.42 17.82 -17.20
N LEU A 94 9.26 17.82 -18.53
CA LEU A 94 8.71 18.95 -19.29
C LEU A 94 7.26 18.68 -19.73
N PRO A 95 6.50 19.74 -20.07
CA PRO A 95 5.22 19.59 -20.75
C PRO A 95 5.39 18.75 -22.03
N GLY A 96 4.44 17.84 -22.29
CA GLY A 96 4.48 16.96 -23.46
C GLY A 96 5.32 15.69 -23.30
N GLY A 97 5.75 15.34 -22.09
CA GLY A 97 6.38 14.05 -21.79
C GLY A 97 7.89 13.98 -22.00
N ALA A 98 8.51 15.04 -22.52
CA ALA A 98 9.97 15.15 -22.63
C ALA A 98 10.66 15.27 -21.26
N THR A 99 11.95 14.91 -21.18
CA THR A 99 12.76 15.05 -19.96
C THR A 99 14.10 15.72 -20.23
N ILE A 100 14.57 16.54 -19.29
CA ILE A 100 15.95 17.05 -19.26
C ILE A 100 16.71 16.27 -18.19
N THR A 101 17.84 15.68 -18.55
CA THR A 101 18.77 15.05 -17.60
C THR A 101 20.03 15.88 -17.49
N ARG A 102 20.34 16.36 -16.29
CA ARG A 102 21.57 17.09 -15.97
C ARG A 102 22.47 16.24 -15.08
N HIS A 103 23.72 16.07 -15.49
CA HIS A 103 24.77 15.46 -14.66
C HIS A 103 25.64 16.56 -14.05
N LYS A 104 25.90 16.49 -12.74
CA LYS A 104 26.89 17.31 -12.06
C LYS A 104 27.93 16.37 -11.46
N MET A 105 29.17 16.44 -11.91
CA MET A 105 30.26 15.64 -11.34
C MET A 105 30.66 16.24 -9.97
N ALA A 106 30.97 15.39 -9.01
CA ALA A 106 31.66 15.81 -7.80
C ALA A 106 33.12 16.13 -8.18
N GLY A 107 33.55 17.36 -7.87
CA GLY A 107 34.94 17.80 -8.04
C GLY A 107 35.83 17.30 -6.92
#